data_AF-A0AAE4T7B4-F1
#
_entry.id   AF-A0AAE4T7B4-F1
#
_cell.length_a   1.000
_cell.length_b   1.000
_cell.length_c   1.000
_cell.angle_alpha   90.00
_cell.angle_beta   90.00
_cell.angle_gamma   90.00
#
_symmetry.space_group_name_H-M   'P 1'
#
loop_
_entity.id
_entity.type
_entity.pdbx_description
1 polymer ?
#
loop_
_entity_poly.entity_id
_entity_poly.type
_entity_poly.pdbx_seq_one_letter_code
_entity_poly.pdbx_strand_id
1 'polypeptide(L)'
;MRKIKSKIQSWILQLIRWALSSELAKIESQIKTNAIQEKRINHLLDNLDISVDVHYRANSWAVISIQGEKTDFIKFIDLGRSDILEIQKFLRYFDRTKIDAAPQESAFLRIPRFKQNTFW
;
A
#
# COMPACT_ATOMS: atom_id res chain seq x y z
N MET A 1 39.90 34.89 -20.70
CA MET A 1 38.46 35.10 -20.39
C MET A 1 37.70 33.85 -19.92
N ARG A 2 37.73 32.69 -20.60
CA ARG A 2 36.95 31.49 -20.19
C ARG A 2 37.26 30.96 -18.77
N LYS A 3 38.53 30.93 -18.37
CA LYS A 3 38.98 30.45 -17.04
C LYS A 3 38.49 31.32 -15.86
N ILE A 4 38.24 32.60 -16.10
CA ILE A 4 37.74 33.54 -15.07
C ILE A 4 36.24 33.37 -14.87
N LYS A 5 35.46 33.23 -15.95
CA LYS A 5 34.03 32.91 -15.87
C LYS A 5 33.78 31.60 -15.10
N SER A 6 34.55 30.55 -15.38
CA SER A 6 34.40 29.27 -14.68
C SER A 6 34.77 29.36 -13.19
N LYS A 7 35.79 30.13 -12.84
CA LYS A 7 36.14 30.40 -11.43
C LYS A 7 35.03 31.15 -10.69
N ILE A 8 34.47 32.19 -11.31
CA ILE A 8 33.37 32.97 -10.74
C ILE A 8 32.12 32.09 -10.55
N GLN A 9 31.76 31.26 -11.53
CA GLN A 9 30.66 30.31 -11.38
C GLN A 9 30.91 29.32 -10.23
N SER A 10 32.12 28.81 -10.09
CA SER A 10 32.48 27.91 -8.98
C SER A 10 32.30 28.59 -7.62
N TRP A 11 32.75 29.85 -7.48
CA TRP A 11 32.57 30.61 -6.25
C TRP A 11 31.10 30.88 -5.93
N ILE A 12 30.29 31.23 -6.93
CA ILE A 12 28.85 31.42 -6.76
C ILE A 12 28.20 30.12 -6.28
N LEU A 13 28.55 28.98 -6.88
CA LEU A 13 28.03 27.67 -6.48
C LEU A 13 28.43 27.30 -5.04
N GLN A 14 29.66 27.59 -4.64
CA GLN A 14 30.13 27.38 -3.27
C GLN A 14 29.35 28.24 -2.26
N LEU A 15 29.12 29.51 -2.61
CA LEU A 15 28.41 30.44 -1.75
C LEU A 15 26.94 30.06 -1.58
N ILE A 16 26.27 29.66 -2.68
CA ILE A 16 24.90 29.16 -2.67
C ILE A 16 24.81 27.87 -1.83
N ARG A 17 25.73 26.92 -2.03
CA ARG A 17 25.77 25.69 -1.23
C ARG A 17 25.97 25.97 0.26
N TRP A 18 26.82 26.93 0.60
CA TRP A 18 27.03 27.32 1.98
C TRP A 18 25.78 27.98 2.59
N ALA A 19 25.18 28.93 1.89
CA ALA A 19 23.98 29.64 2.35
C ALA A 19 22.79 28.70 2.58
N LEU A 20 22.61 27.71 1.69
CA LEU A 20 21.52 26.73 1.75
C LEU A 20 21.90 25.44 2.50
N SER A 21 23.11 25.35 3.06
CA SER A 21 23.63 24.11 3.66
C SER A 21 22.71 23.56 4.76
N SER A 22 22.11 24.45 5.56
CA SER A 22 21.20 24.06 6.63
C SER A 22 19.86 23.52 6.11
N GLU A 23 19.34 24.07 5.01
CA GLU A 23 18.10 23.61 4.37
C GLU A 23 18.32 22.27 3.67
N LEU A 24 19.45 22.12 2.97
CA LEU A 24 19.84 20.85 2.36
C LEU A 24 19.96 19.75 3.41
N ALA A 25 20.60 20.04 4.56
CA ALA A 25 20.71 19.08 5.66
C ALA A 25 19.34 18.67 6.24
N LYS A 26 18.39 19.61 6.36
CA LYS A 26 17.02 19.31 6.81
C LYS A 26 16.29 18.40 5.81
N ILE A 27 16.38 18.71 4.51
CA ILE A 27 15.74 17.92 3.45
C ILE A 27 16.34 16.51 3.43
N GLU A 28 17.67 16.37 3.50
CA GLU A 28 18.32 15.06 3.56
C GLU A 28 17.89 14.25 4.79
N SER A 29 17.77 14.90 5.95
CA SER A 29 17.27 14.25 7.17
C SER A 29 15.83 13.74 6.97
N GLN A 30 14.96 14.55 6.37
CA GLN A 30 13.56 14.16 6.11
C GLN A 30 13.47 13.01 5.11
N ILE A 31 14.29 13.02 4.05
CA ILE A 31 14.35 11.91 3.09
C ILE A 31 14.76 10.62 3.81
N LYS A 32 15.79 10.68 4.68
CA LYS A 32 16.23 9.53 5.46
C LYS A 32 15.14 9.01 6.41
N THR A 33 14.44 9.89 7.11
CA THR A 33 13.34 9.47 8.00
C THR A 33 12.19 8.84 7.23
N ASN A 34 11.82 9.40 6.08
CA ASN A 34 10.76 8.86 5.24
C ASN A 34 11.13 7.47 4.71
N ALA A 35 12.37 7.28 4.25
CA ALA A 35 12.85 5.98 3.79
C ALA A 35 12.84 4.92 4.92
N ILE A 36 13.15 5.31 6.16
CA ILE A 36 13.06 4.40 7.33
C ILE A 36 11.59 4.07 7.63
N GLN A 37 10.70 5.04 7.57
CA GLN A 37 9.25 4.83 7.77
C GLN A 37 8.67 3.91 6.71
N GLU A 38 9.02 4.13 5.44
CA GLU A 38 8.59 3.29 4.33
C GLU A 38 9.04 1.84 4.52
N LYS A 39 10.31 1.61 4.88
CA LYS A 39 10.80 0.27 5.21
C LYS A 39 10.03 -0.38 6.35
N ARG A 40 9.69 0.38 7.40
CA ARG A 40 8.89 -0.14 8.52
C ARG A 40 7.46 -0.48 8.10
N ILE A 41 6.83 0.37 7.28
CA ILE A 41 5.49 0.12 6.77
C ILE A 41 5.48 -1.13 5.89
N ASN A 42 6.44 -1.25 4.97
CA ASN A 42 6.54 -2.43 4.10
C ASN A 42 6.73 -3.71 4.92
N HIS A 43 7.62 -3.69 5.91
CA HIS A 43 7.81 -4.83 6.82
C HIS A 43 6.54 -5.18 7.62
N LEU A 44 5.76 -4.18 8.05
CA LEU A 44 4.47 -4.43 8.71
C LEU A 44 3.42 -5.01 7.75
N LEU A 45 3.41 -4.57 6.50
CA LEU A 45 2.49 -5.06 5.48
C LEU A 45 2.84 -6.49 5.04
N ASP A 46 4.14 -6.81 4.92
CA ASP A 46 4.61 -8.16 4.56
C ASP A 46 4.19 -9.21 5.61
N ASN A 47 4.06 -8.78 6.86
CA ASN A 47 3.70 -9.62 8.00
C ASN A 47 2.22 -9.51 8.43
N LEU A 48 1.41 -8.79 7.65
CA LEU A 48 -0.01 -8.62 7.90
C LEU A 48 -0.77 -9.79 7.26
N ASP A 49 -1.44 -10.59 8.08
CA ASP A 49 -2.36 -11.63 7.65
C ASP A 49 -3.78 -11.32 8.13
N ILE A 50 -4.76 -11.56 7.27
CA ILE A 50 -6.17 -11.32 7.55
C ILE A 50 -6.97 -12.55 7.13
N SER A 51 -7.57 -13.21 8.12
CA SER A 51 -8.44 -14.36 7.90
C SER A 51 -9.88 -13.99 8.21
N VAL A 52 -10.82 -14.39 7.35
CA VAL A 52 -12.24 -14.08 7.52
C VAL A 52 -13.04 -15.37 7.46
N ASP A 53 -13.93 -15.54 8.44
CA ASP A 53 -14.86 -16.65 8.50
C ASP A 53 -16.30 -16.14 8.34
N VAL A 54 -16.95 -16.55 7.25
CA VAL A 54 -18.26 -16.04 6.84
C VAL A 54 -19.33 -17.11 7.02
N HIS A 55 -20.34 -16.80 7.82
CA HIS A 55 -21.45 -17.69 8.15
C HIS A 55 -22.80 -17.07 7.78
N TYR A 56 -23.69 -17.87 7.18
CA TYR A 56 -25.04 -17.42 6.78
C TYR A 56 -26.02 -17.32 7.96
N ARG A 57 -25.87 -18.19 8.97
CA ARG A 57 -26.81 -18.35 10.09
C ARG A 57 -26.21 -17.99 11.45
N ALA A 58 -24.89 -17.85 11.52
CA ALA A 58 -24.14 -17.50 12.72
C ALA A 58 -23.41 -16.16 12.51
N ASN A 59 -22.82 -15.62 13.57
CA ASN A 59 -21.99 -14.43 13.47
C ASN A 59 -20.76 -14.76 12.64
N SER A 60 -20.42 -13.84 11.73
CA SER A 60 -19.17 -13.92 10.98
C SER A 60 -18.11 -13.15 11.74
N TRP A 61 -16.85 -13.51 11.55
CA TRP A 61 -15.76 -12.89 12.27
C TRP A 61 -14.53 -12.80 11.39
N ALA A 62 -13.70 -11.80 11.64
CA ALA A 62 -12.40 -11.64 11.02
C ALA A 62 -11.31 -11.64 12.10
N VAL A 63 -10.17 -12.18 11.75
CA VAL A 63 -8.94 -12.12 12.54
C VAL A 63 -7.92 -11.34 11.75
N ILE A 64 -7.39 -10.29 12.36
CA ILE A 64 -6.22 -9.57 11.87
C ILE A 64 -5.04 -10.02 12.71
N SER A 65 -4.02 -10.55 12.05
CA SER A 65 -2.76 -10.96 12.64
C SER A 65 -1.64 -10.10 12.05
N ILE A 66 -0.91 -9.39 12.89
CA ILE A 66 0.31 -8.68 12.49
C ILE A 66 1.47 -9.40 13.18
N GLN A 67 2.28 -10.10 12.39
CA GLN A 67 3.44 -10.80 12.90
C GLN A 67 4.58 -9.81 13.14
N GLY A 68 5.03 -9.73 14.39
CA GLY A 68 6.16 -8.89 14.76
C GLY A 68 7.42 -9.72 14.96
N GLU A 69 8.59 -9.09 14.93
CA GLU A 69 9.85 -9.79 15.25
C GLU A 69 9.88 -10.30 16.71
N LYS A 70 9.12 -9.66 17.61
CA LYS A 70 9.12 -9.97 19.06
C LYS A 70 7.74 -10.27 19.62
N THR A 71 6.69 -9.72 19.03
CA THR A 71 5.32 -9.80 19.55
C THR A 71 4.35 -9.79 18.39
N ASP A 72 3.42 -10.74 18.40
CA ASP A 72 2.34 -10.82 17.44
C ASP A 72 1.10 -10.12 17.98
N PHE A 73 0.48 -9.30 17.13
CA PHE A 73 -0.78 -8.64 17.44
C PHE A 73 -1.91 -9.37 16.76
N ILE A 74 -2.84 -9.93 17.55
CA ILE A 74 -4.02 -10.60 17.05
C ILE A 74 -5.25 -9.84 17.51
N LYS A 75 -6.13 -9.49 16.57
CA LYS A 75 -7.39 -8.82 16.86
C LYS A 75 -8.54 -9.57 16.19
N PHE A 76 -9.52 -9.92 17.01
CA PHE A 76 -10.80 -10.46 16.57
C PHE A 76 -11.78 -9.32 16.32
N ILE A 77 -12.48 -9.38 15.19
CA ILE A 77 -13.48 -8.41 14.76
C ILE A 77 -14.76 -9.19 14.48
N ASP A 78 -15.83 -8.84 15.19
CA ASP A 78 -17.17 -9.35 14.88
C ASP A 78 -17.69 -8.64 13.62
N LEU A 79 -18.12 -9.40 12.61
CA LEU A 79 -18.62 -8.87 11.35
C LEU A 79 -20.14 -8.89 11.37
N GLY A 80 -20.73 -7.69 11.37
CA GLY A 80 -22.16 -7.52 11.28
C GLY A 80 -22.70 -7.90 9.89
N ARG A 81 -24.03 -8.03 9.78
CA ARG A 81 -24.70 -8.28 8.49
C ARG A 81 -24.39 -7.21 7.43
N SER A 82 -24.25 -5.93 7.83
CA SER A 82 -23.87 -4.85 6.91
C SER A 82 -22.49 -5.09 6.30
N ASP A 83 -21.53 -5.46 7.14
CA ASP A 83 -20.13 -5.58 6.78
C ASP A 83 -19.93 -6.80 5.86
N ILE A 84 -20.62 -7.90 6.15
CA ILE A 84 -20.63 -9.09 5.29
C ILE A 84 -21.23 -8.76 3.91
N LEU A 85 -22.34 -8.03 3.85
CA LEU A 85 -22.96 -7.66 2.57
C LEU A 85 -22.04 -6.74 1.75
N GLU A 86 -21.32 -5.84 2.41
CA GLU A 86 -20.32 -4.98 1.77
C GLU A 86 -19.14 -5.78 1.25
N ILE A 87 -18.55 -6.65 2.07
CA ILE A 87 -17.47 -7.57 1.67
C ILE A 87 -17.91 -8.44 0.49
N GLN A 88 -19.11 -9.04 0.57
CA GLN A 88 -19.62 -9.88 -0.50
C GLN A 88 -19.88 -9.10 -1.79
N LYS A 89 -20.32 -7.84 -1.69
CA LYS A 89 -20.49 -6.95 -2.85
C LYS A 89 -19.14 -6.56 -3.46
N PHE A 90 -18.14 -6.31 -2.62
CA PHE A 90 -16.76 -6.03 -3.02
C PHE A 90 -16.14 -7.24 -3.72
N LEU A 91 -16.18 -8.43 -3.13
CA LEU A 91 -15.66 -9.66 -3.72
C LEU A 91 -16.34 -9.98 -5.07
N ARG A 92 -17.67 -9.80 -5.17
CA ARG A 92 -18.40 -9.98 -6.44
C ARG A 92 -17.92 -9.06 -7.57
N TYR A 93 -17.32 -7.91 -7.26
CA TYR A 93 -16.72 -7.06 -8.28
C TYR A 93 -15.51 -7.76 -8.93
N PHE A 94 -14.69 -8.41 -8.11
CA PHE A 94 -13.47 -9.10 -8.55
C PHE A 94 -13.74 -10.48 -9.15
N ASP A 95 -14.78 -11.19 -8.73
CA ASP A 95 -15.26 -12.39 -9.45
C ASP A 95 -15.57 -12.11 -10.92
N ARG A 96 -15.91 -10.85 -11.23
CA ARG A 96 -16.25 -10.39 -12.58
C ARG A 96 -15.09 -9.74 -13.30
N THR A 97 -14.03 -9.36 -12.58
CA THR A 97 -12.86 -8.69 -13.12
C THR A 97 -11.61 -9.38 -12.57
N LYS A 98 -11.01 -10.25 -13.39
CA LYS A 98 -9.72 -10.87 -13.05
C LYS A 98 -8.69 -9.76 -12.82
N ILE A 99 -8.27 -9.60 -11.57
CA ILE A 99 -7.29 -8.60 -11.14
C ILE A 99 -5.89 -8.99 -11.62
N ASP A 100 -5.61 -10.29 -11.67
CA ASP A 100 -4.30 -10.84 -12.03
C ASP A 100 -4.06 -10.90 -13.55
N ALA A 101 -5.02 -10.45 -14.35
CA ALA A 101 -4.92 -10.45 -15.80
C ALA A 101 -4.35 -9.11 -16.29
N ALA A 102 -3.54 -9.15 -17.34
CA ALA A 102 -3.07 -7.92 -17.97
C ALA A 102 -4.26 -7.07 -18.43
N PRO A 103 -4.16 -5.72 -18.44
CA PRO A 103 -5.28 -4.84 -18.81
C PRO A 103 -5.94 -5.21 -20.15
N GLN A 104 -5.14 -5.67 -21.12
CA GLN A 104 -5.65 -6.14 -22.41
C GLN A 104 -6.50 -7.43 -22.32
N GLU A 105 -6.19 -8.33 -21.38
CA GLU A 105 -6.87 -9.61 -21.19
C GLU A 105 -8.11 -9.50 -20.30
N SER A 106 -8.12 -8.55 -19.37
CA SER A 106 -9.22 -8.31 -18.43
C SER A 106 -10.58 -8.07 -19.12
N ALA A 107 -10.57 -7.44 -20.30
CA ALA A 107 -11.77 -7.15 -21.08
C ALA A 107 -12.45 -8.43 -21.61
N PHE A 108 -11.66 -9.46 -21.94
CA PHE A 108 -12.16 -10.73 -22.48
C PHE A 108 -12.58 -11.73 -21.39
N LEU A 109 -12.06 -11.55 -20.18
CA LEU A 109 -12.33 -12.42 -19.03
C LEU A 109 -13.56 -11.99 -18.21
N ARG A 110 -14.26 -10.94 -18.64
CA ARG A 110 -15.40 -10.38 -17.93
C ARG A 110 -16.63 -11.27 -18.08
N ILE A 111 -17.03 -11.94 -16.98
CA ILE A 111 -18.20 -12.84 -16.99
C ILE A 111 -19.49 -12.02 -17.06
N PRO A 112 -20.39 -12.26 -18.05
CA PRO A 112 -21.67 -11.54 -18.14
C PRO A 112 -22.63 -11.94 -17.01
N ARG A 113 -23.43 -10.96 -16.53
CA ARG A 113 -24.29 -11.05 -15.33
C ARG A 113 -25.25 -12.25 -15.29
N PHE A 114 -25.59 -12.86 -16.42
CA PHE A 114 -26.61 -13.92 -16.52
C PHE A 114 -26.11 -15.34 -16.22
N LYS A 115 -24.79 -15.59 -16.12
CA LYS A 115 -24.24 -16.96 -16.00
C LYS A 115 -23.89 -17.43 -14.58
N GLN A 116 -24.16 -16.64 -13.53
CA GLN A 116 -23.73 -16.95 -12.15
C GLN A 116 -24.76 -17.73 -11.29
N ASN A 117 -25.73 -18.43 -11.90
CA ASN A 117 -26.60 -19.35 -11.14
C ASN A 117 -26.01 -20.76 -11.13
N THR A 118 -24.88 -20.97 -10.45
CA THR A 118 -24.49 -22.26 -9.85
C THR A 118 -23.22 -22.08 -9.04
N PHE A 119 -23.18 -22.76 -7.89
CA PHE A 119 -22.12 -22.83 -6.88
C PHE A 119 -22.05 -21.61 -5.96
N TRP A 120 -22.91 -21.59 -4.93
CA TRP A 120 -22.60 -22.01 -3.55
C TRP A 120 -23.91 -22.40 -2.87
#